data_AF-A0A137NTV3-F1
#
_entry.id   AF-A0A137NTV3-F1
#
_cell.length_a   1.000
_cell.length_b   1.000
_cell.length_c   1.000
_cell.angle_alpha   90.00
_cell.angle_beta   90.00
_cell.angle_gamma   90.00
#
_symmetry.space_group_name_H-M   'P 1'
#
loop_
_entity.id
_entity.type
_entity.pdbx_description
1 polymer ?
#
loop_
_entity_poly.entity_id
_entity_poly.type
_entity_poly.pdbx_seq_one_letter_code
_entity_poly.pdbx_strand_id
1 'polypeptide(L)'
;PWPQWLIHAFTRVTVNTNEKLYYPAYNMLLCEHFKGEDGYLVSPVTYPVAERASVDFVVEYAVFRYGDPILILEVKAPSRLKDKSARHEADDQIRQRYESLLDSCPINKLRAISAFGTMLAFYEADKISSRITP
;
A
#
# COMPACT_ATOMS: atom_id res chain seq x y z
N PRO A 1 12.04 15.87 11.44
CA PRO A 1 11.19 16.66 10.50
C PRO A 1 11.23 16.05 9.09
N TRP A 2 10.11 16.06 8.38
CA TRP A 2 10.05 15.54 7.00
C TRP A 2 10.75 16.49 6.01
N PRO A 3 11.41 15.98 4.95
CA PRO A 3 11.96 16.82 3.90
C PRO A 3 10.87 17.66 3.21
N GLN A 4 11.14 18.94 2.94
CA GLN A 4 10.15 19.85 2.35
C GLN A 4 9.67 19.40 0.97
N TRP A 5 10.55 18.80 0.17
CA TRP A 5 10.19 18.26 -1.14
C TRP A 5 9.16 17.12 -1.02
N LEU A 6 9.21 16.33 0.05
CA LEU A 6 8.27 15.24 0.31
C LEU A 6 6.92 15.79 0.77
N ILE A 7 6.94 16.77 1.67
CA ILE A 7 5.73 17.49 2.09
C ILE A 7 5.05 18.10 0.85
N HIS A 8 5.81 18.79 0.01
CA HIS A 8 5.31 19.40 -1.23
C HIS A 8 4.72 18.38 -2.21
N ALA A 9 5.26 17.15 -2.26
CA ALA A 9 4.71 16.10 -3.11
C ALA A 9 3.27 15.72 -2.70
N PHE A 10 3.00 15.62 -1.39
CA PHE A 10 1.66 15.30 -0.87
C PHE A 10 0.71 16.51 -0.86
N THR A 11 1.19 17.73 -0.64
CA THR A 11 0.32 18.92 -0.58
C THR A 11 -0.16 19.42 -1.95
N ARG A 12 0.49 19.00 -3.05
CA ARG A 12 0.04 19.30 -4.42
C ARG A 12 -1.23 18.55 -4.81
N VAL A 13 -1.59 17.51 -4.07
CA VAL A 13 -2.73 16.65 -4.38
C VAL A 13 -3.97 17.15 -3.65
N THR A 14 -5.06 17.44 -4.37
CA THR A 14 -6.29 17.97 -3.75
C THR A 14 -7.24 16.84 -3.33
N VAL A 15 -8.07 17.07 -2.31
CA VAL A 15 -8.85 16.03 -1.60
C VAL A 15 -9.85 15.26 -2.50
N ASN A 16 -10.24 15.81 -3.67
CA ASN A 16 -11.16 15.15 -4.60
C ASN A 16 -10.46 14.55 -5.83
N THR A 17 -9.14 14.41 -5.80
CA THR A 17 -8.39 13.93 -6.96
C THR A 17 -8.31 12.42 -7.06
N ASN A 18 -8.05 11.96 -8.28
CA ASN A 18 -7.79 10.56 -8.59
C ASN A 18 -6.56 10.04 -7.82
N GLU A 19 -6.63 8.80 -7.34
CA GLU A 19 -5.52 8.09 -6.67
C GLU A 19 -4.18 8.16 -7.40
N LYS A 20 -4.19 8.21 -8.73
CA LYS A 20 -2.99 8.33 -9.57
C LYS A 20 -2.11 9.53 -9.21
N LEU A 21 -2.70 10.60 -8.68
CA LEU A 21 -1.93 11.78 -8.25
C LEU A 21 -1.14 11.53 -6.96
N TYR A 22 -1.53 10.54 -6.16
CA TYR A 22 -0.81 10.16 -4.94
C TYR A 22 0.35 9.20 -5.22
N TYR A 23 0.34 8.49 -6.36
CA TYR A 23 1.36 7.47 -6.66
C TYR A 23 2.79 8.03 -6.66
N PRO A 24 3.12 9.18 -7.30
CA PRO A 24 4.49 9.69 -7.25
C PRO A 24 4.93 10.06 -5.84
N ALA A 25 4.04 10.65 -5.04
CA ALA A 25 4.33 11.05 -3.66
C ALA A 25 4.60 9.83 -2.77
N TYR A 26 3.80 8.78 -2.90
CA TYR A 26 4.04 7.52 -2.18
C TYR A 26 5.28 6.79 -2.67
N ASN A 27 5.54 6.74 -3.97
CA ASN A 27 6.78 6.17 -4.49
C ASN A 27 8.02 6.90 -3.95
N MET A 28 7.98 8.24 -3.93
CA MET A 28 9.05 9.06 -3.35
C MET A 28 9.22 8.79 -1.85
N LEU A 29 8.11 8.69 -1.09
CA LEU A 29 8.15 8.35 0.33
C LEU A 29 8.81 6.98 0.56
N LEU A 30 8.40 5.97 -0.21
CA LEU A 30 8.93 4.61 -0.06
C LEU A 30 10.41 4.55 -0.44
N CYS A 31 10.80 5.13 -1.57
CA CYS A 31 12.21 5.12 -2.01
C CYS A 31 13.14 5.90 -1.08
N GLU A 32 12.65 6.91 -0.35
CA GLU A 32 13.43 7.62 0.67
C GLU A 32 13.79 6.71 1.86
N HIS A 33 12.89 5.79 2.24
CA HIS A 33 13.06 4.93 3.42
C HIS A 33 13.59 3.53 3.08
N PHE A 34 13.29 3.04 1.89
CA PHE A 34 13.62 1.69 1.42
C PHE A 34 14.63 1.81 0.29
N LYS A 35 15.87 2.04 0.69
CA LYS A 35 16.98 2.30 -0.23
C LYS A 35 17.50 1.02 -0.87
N GLY A 36 17.84 1.13 -2.16
CA GLY A 36 18.46 0.05 -2.91
C GLY A 36 19.81 -0.37 -2.33
N GLU A 37 20.60 0.58 -1.82
CA GLU A 37 21.91 0.27 -1.21
C GLU A 37 21.78 -0.62 0.04
N ASP A 38 20.64 -0.54 0.74
CA ASP A 38 20.34 -1.34 1.93
C ASP A 38 19.68 -2.69 1.59
N GLY A 39 19.54 -3.01 0.30
CA GLY A 39 18.96 -4.26 -0.20
C GLY A 39 17.44 -4.25 -0.30
N TYR A 40 16.80 -3.08 -0.28
CA TYR A 40 15.37 -2.95 -0.51
C TYR A 40 15.03 -2.67 -1.96
N LEU A 41 13.86 -3.14 -2.40
CA LEU A 41 13.29 -2.84 -3.70
C LEU A 41 11.86 -2.35 -3.51
N VAL A 42 11.51 -1.22 -4.13
CA VAL A 42 10.15 -0.70 -4.19
C VAL A 42 9.62 -0.95 -5.59
N SER A 43 8.51 -1.67 -5.71
CA SER A 43 7.91 -2.01 -6.99
C SER A 43 6.42 -1.67 -7.03
N PRO A 44 5.93 -0.93 -8.05
CA PRO A 44 4.51 -0.86 -8.32
C PRO A 44 4.03 -2.22 -8.84
N VAL A 45 3.00 -2.78 -8.22
CA VAL A 45 2.36 -4.01 -8.64
C VAL A 45 0.93 -3.68 -9.05
N THR A 46 0.55 -4.20 -10.22
CA THR A 46 -0.81 -4.04 -10.75
C THR A 46 -1.48 -5.39 -10.77
N TYR A 47 -2.73 -5.42 -10.32
CA TYR A 47 -3.53 -6.62 -10.31
C TYR A 47 -4.86 -6.36 -11.02
N PRO A 48 -5.34 -7.32 -11.82
CA PRO A 48 -6.70 -7.25 -12.32
C PRO A 48 -7.65 -7.35 -11.13
N VAL A 49 -8.53 -6.36 -10.93
CA VAL A 49 -9.64 -6.50 -9.98
C VAL A 49 -10.55 -7.61 -10.51
N ALA A 50 -10.87 -8.59 -9.68
CA ALA A 50 -11.59 -9.81 -10.08
C ALA A 50 -13.07 -9.57 -10.46
N GLU A 51 -13.53 -8.32 -10.60
CA GLU A 51 -14.92 -7.98 -10.86
C GLU A 51 -15.20 -7.79 -12.36
N ARG A 52 -16.13 -8.61 -12.87
CA ARG A 52 -16.47 -8.84 -14.29
C ARG A 52 -17.20 -7.68 -15.00
N ALA A 53 -17.00 -6.41 -14.62
CA ALA A 53 -17.73 -5.30 -15.27
C ALA A 53 -16.89 -4.10 -15.72
N SER A 54 -15.68 -3.92 -15.18
CA SER A 54 -14.73 -2.92 -15.68
C SER A 54 -13.33 -3.34 -15.28
N VAL A 55 -12.36 -3.23 -16.20
CA VAL A 55 -10.96 -3.49 -15.87
C VAL A 55 -10.40 -2.30 -15.10
N ASP A 56 -10.81 -2.19 -13.83
CA ASP A 56 -10.12 -1.33 -12.87
C ASP A 56 -8.87 -2.08 -12.41
N PHE A 57 -7.72 -1.40 -12.49
CA PHE A 57 -6.46 -1.88 -11.95
C PHE A 57 -6.19 -1.10 -10.66
N VAL A 58 -6.00 -1.81 -9.55
CA VAL A 58 -5.46 -1.21 -8.34
C VAL A 58 -3.95 -1.21 -8.45
N VAL A 59 -3.34 -0.03 -8.30
CA VAL A 59 -1.89 0.08 -8.14
C VAL A 59 -1.57 -0.05 -6.67
N GLU A 60 -0.77 -1.06 -6.36
CA GLU A 60 -0.18 -1.27 -5.05
C GLU A 60 1.34 -1.06 -5.16
N TYR A 61 1.98 -0.72 -4.05
CA TYR A 61 3.42 -0.79 -3.92
C TYR A 61 3.79 -1.95 -3.02
N ALA A 62 4.67 -2.82 -3.50
CA ALA A 62 5.30 -3.84 -2.69
C ALA A 62 6.76 -3.46 -2.43
N VAL A 63 7.15 -3.54 -1.16
CA VAL A 63 8.55 -3.40 -0.74
C VAL A 63 9.09 -4.78 -0.45
N PHE A 64 10.21 -5.09 -1.11
CA PHE A 64 10.93 -6.34 -0.95
C PHE A 64 12.26 -6.08 -0.25
N ARG A 65 12.74 -7.07 0.50
CA ARG A 65 14.10 -7.12 1.01
C ARG A 65 14.77 -8.38 0.47
N TYR A 66 15.81 -8.21 -0.33
CA TYR A 66 16.50 -9.32 -1.03
C TYR A 66 15.58 -10.25 -1.85
N GLY A 67 14.45 -9.73 -2.34
CA GLY A 67 13.49 -10.48 -3.16
C GLY A 67 12.22 -10.93 -2.41
N ASP A 68 12.20 -10.85 -1.09
CA ASP A 68 11.06 -11.29 -0.28
C ASP A 68 10.21 -10.11 0.23
N PRO A 69 8.87 -10.19 0.21
CA PRO A 69 7.99 -9.08 0.55
C PRO A 69 8.00 -8.78 2.05
N ILE A 70 8.06 -7.49 2.41
CA ILE A 70 8.04 -7.03 3.81
C ILE A 70 6.96 -5.98 4.11
N LEU A 71 6.52 -5.25 3.09
CA LEU A 71 5.50 -4.22 3.21
C LEU A 71 4.69 -4.12 1.92
N ILE A 72 3.37 -3.97 2.07
CA ILE A 72 2.44 -3.64 0.98
C ILE A 72 1.82 -2.27 1.28
N LEU A 73 1.70 -1.43 0.27
CA LEU A 73 0.96 -0.19 0.34
C LEU A 73 -0.08 -0.16 -0.78
N GLU A 74 -1.33 -0.12 -0.40
CA GLU A 74 -2.46 0.10 -1.30
C GLU A 74 -2.84 1.58 -1.28
N VAL A 75 -3.05 2.18 -2.45
CA VAL A 75 -3.44 3.58 -2.57
C VAL A 75 -4.77 3.69 -3.31
N LYS A 76 -5.77 4.27 -2.64
CA LYS A 76 -7.12 4.52 -3.16
C LYS A 76 -7.44 6.01 -3.17
N ALA A 77 -8.41 6.39 -4.00
CA ALA A 77 -8.85 7.78 -4.09
C ALA A 77 -9.46 8.24 -2.75
N PRO A 78 -9.13 9.45 -2.24
CA PRO A 78 -9.64 9.94 -0.96
C PRO A 78 -11.18 10.04 -0.94
N SER A 79 -11.81 10.31 -2.09
CA SER A 79 -13.26 10.38 -2.22
C SER A 79 -13.96 9.07 -1.84
N ARG A 80 -13.32 7.91 -2.08
CA ARG A 80 -13.87 6.59 -1.76
C ARG A 80 -14.02 6.35 -0.26
N LEU A 81 -13.28 7.08 0.59
CA LEU A 81 -13.35 6.91 2.05
C LEU A 81 -14.75 7.24 2.62
N LYS A 82 -15.55 8.03 1.89
CA LYS A 82 -16.94 8.35 2.29
C LYS A 82 -17.86 7.14 2.18
N ASP A 83 -17.51 6.16 1.35
CA ASP A 83 -18.27 4.94 1.16
C ASP A 83 -17.80 3.89 2.18
N LYS A 84 -18.68 3.51 3.10
CA LYS A 84 -18.38 2.46 4.10
C LYS A 84 -17.94 1.14 3.44
N SER A 85 -18.50 0.83 2.27
CA SER A 85 -18.13 -0.36 1.49
C SER A 85 -16.68 -0.30 1.01
N ALA A 86 -16.18 0.87 0.59
CA ALA A 86 -14.82 0.99 0.10
C ALA A 86 -13.78 0.68 1.19
N ARG A 87 -14.10 0.99 2.46
CA ARG A 87 -13.23 0.63 3.58
C ARG A 87 -13.23 -0.88 3.83
N HIS A 88 -14.40 -1.51 3.75
CA HIS A 88 -14.52 -2.96 3.88
C HIS A 88 -13.79 -3.69 2.75
N GLU A 89 -13.94 -3.23 1.51
CA GLU A 89 -13.22 -3.74 0.33
C GLU A 89 -11.71 -3.62 0.46
N ALA A 90 -11.21 -2.51 1.04
CA ALA A 90 -9.79 -2.33 1.31
C ALA A 90 -9.28 -3.33 2.36
N ASP A 91 -10.04 -3.54 3.45
CA ASP A 91 -9.70 -4.54 4.46
C ASP A 91 -9.66 -5.95 3.86
N ASP A 92 -10.61 -6.29 2.97
CA ASP A 92 -10.65 -7.59 2.28
C ASP A 92 -9.48 -7.75 1.30
N GLN A 93 -9.11 -6.69 0.56
CA GLN A 93 -7.93 -6.68 -0.31
C GLN A 93 -6.65 -6.93 0.49
N ILE A 94 -6.46 -6.27 1.64
CA ILE A 94 -5.29 -6.50 2.51
C ILE A 94 -5.25 -7.94 3.03
N ARG A 95 -6.39 -8.52 3.44
CA ARG A 95 -6.45 -9.93 3.88
C ARG A 95 -6.05 -10.89 2.76
N GLN A 96 -6.58 -10.68 1.56
CA GLN A 96 -6.22 -11.48 0.38
C GLN A 96 -4.72 -11.40 0.07
N ARG A 97 -4.11 -10.21 0.22
CA ARG A 97 -2.66 -10.05 0.05
C ARG A 97 -1.87 -10.83 1.08
N TYR A 98 -2.29 -10.80 2.34
CA TYR A 98 -1.63 -11.57 3.39
C TYR A 98 -1.68 -13.06 3.12
N GLU A 99 -2.82 -13.61 2.71
CA GLU A 99 -2.92 -15.03 2.32
C GLU A 99 -1.91 -15.39 1.22
N SER A 100 -1.66 -14.49 0.27
CA SER A 100 -0.73 -14.75 -0.84
C SER A 100 0.76 -14.54 -0.52
N LEU A 101 1.10 -13.68 0.44
CA LEU A 101 2.48 -13.19 0.64
C LEU A 101 3.09 -13.51 2.01
N LEU A 102 2.27 -13.88 3.00
CA LEU A 102 2.75 -14.06 4.38
C LEU A 102 3.82 -15.16 4.49
N ASP A 103 3.65 -16.27 3.77
CA ASP A 103 4.59 -17.40 3.79
C ASP A 103 5.97 -17.02 3.23
N SER A 104 6.00 -16.17 2.20
CA SER A 104 7.22 -15.66 1.58
C SER A 104 7.88 -14.52 2.37
N CYS A 105 7.19 -13.92 3.35
CA CYS A 105 7.77 -12.83 4.14
C CYS A 105 8.98 -13.36 4.96
N PRO A 106 10.16 -12.71 4.89
CA PRO A 106 11.38 -13.22 5.51
C PRO A 106 11.46 -12.90 7.01
N ILE A 107 10.50 -12.11 7.51
CA ILE A 107 10.38 -11.70 8.91
C ILE A 107 9.06 -12.22 9.49
N ASN A 108 8.94 -12.24 10.82
CA ASN A 108 7.76 -12.78 11.50
C ASN A 108 6.48 -11.98 11.23
N LYS A 109 6.59 -10.76 10.69
CA LYS A 109 5.46 -9.87 10.49
C LYS A 109 5.47 -9.23 9.11
N LEU A 110 4.45 -9.53 8.31
CA LEU A 110 4.20 -8.81 7.07
C LEU A 110 3.38 -7.56 7.39
N ARG A 111 3.85 -6.39 6.92
CA ARG A 111 3.16 -5.11 7.12
C ARG A 111 2.32 -4.78 5.91
N ALA A 112 1.17 -4.13 6.14
CA ALA A 112 0.47 -3.47 5.06
C ALA A 112 -0.06 -2.11 5.48
N ILE A 113 -0.28 -1.25 4.49
CA ILE A 113 -0.86 0.08 4.66
C ILE A 113 -1.96 0.23 3.60
N SER A 114 -3.15 0.62 4.03
CA SER A 114 -4.20 1.08 3.10
C SER A 114 -4.35 2.58 3.22
N ALA A 115 -4.11 3.28 2.12
CA ALA A 115 -4.14 4.73 2.04
C ALA A 115 -5.34 5.22 1.22
N PHE A 116 -6.13 6.12 1.81
CA PHE A 116 -7.14 6.91 1.10
C PHE A 116 -6.66 8.35 1.01
N GLY A 117 -6.01 8.70 -0.09
CA GLY A 117 -5.23 9.93 -0.15
C GLY A 117 -4.10 9.91 0.87
N THR A 118 -4.14 10.80 1.88
CA THR A 118 -3.18 10.83 3.00
C THR A 118 -3.72 10.18 4.28
N MET A 119 -4.94 9.67 4.28
CA MET A 119 -5.54 8.97 5.42
C MET A 119 -5.06 7.52 5.41
N LEU A 120 -4.34 7.11 6.46
CA LEU A 120 -3.69 5.80 6.52
C LEU A 120 -4.38 4.89 7.54
N ALA A 121 -4.49 3.62 7.17
CA ALA A 121 -4.63 2.53 8.13
C ALA A 121 -3.43 1.59 8.00
N PHE A 122 -2.95 1.10 9.13
CA PHE A 122 -1.83 0.19 9.21
C PHE A 122 -2.34 -1.20 9.52
N TYR A 123 -1.64 -2.22 9.07
CA TYR A 123 -2.01 -3.59 9.33
C TYR A 123 -0.76 -4.43 9.56
N GLU A 124 -0.94 -5.45 10.37
CA GLU A 124 0.08 -6.40 10.73
C GLU A 124 -0.47 -7.82 10.60
N ALA A 125 0.21 -8.67 9.84
CA ALA A 125 -0.02 -10.11 9.81
C ALA A 125 1.17 -10.82 10.45
N ASP A 126 0.91 -11.63 11.48
CA ASP A 126 1.93 -12.39 12.20
C ASP A 126 1.98 -13.83 11.70
N LYS A 127 3.17 -14.30 11.28
CA LYS A 127 3.36 -15.66 10.72
C LYS A 127 3.07 -16.75 11.73
N ILE A 128 3.33 -16.51 13.02
CA ILE A 128 3.25 -17.54 14.06
C ILE A 128 1.80 -17.78 14.46
N SER A 129 1.05 -16.70 14.64
CA SER A 129 -0.34 -16.75 15.09
C SER A 129 -1.35 -16.73 13.94
N SER A 130 -0.91 -16.44 12.72
CA SER A 130 -1.77 -16.20 11.54
C SER A 130 -2.83 -15.12 11.79
N ARG A 131 -2.62 -14.25 12.78
CA ARG A 131 -3.54 -13.17 13.11
C ARG A 131 -3.21 -11.94 12.28
N ILE A 132 -4.27 -11.35 11.76
CA ILE A 132 -4.24 -10.08 11.04
C ILE A 132 -4.92 -9.03 11.92
N THR A 133 -4.21 -7.96 12.23
CA THR A 133 -4.73 -6.82 12.99
C THR A 133 -4.62 -5.53 12.17
N PRO A 134 -5.70 -4.73 12.08
CA PRO A 134 -5.57 -3.29 11.77
C PRO A 134 -4.90 -2.53 12.92
#